data_AF-A0A520A820-F1
#
_entry.id   AF-A0A520A820-F1
#
_cell.length_a   1.000
_cell.length_b   1.000
_cell.length_c   1.000
_cell.angle_alpha   90.00
_cell.angle_beta   90.00
_cell.angle_gamma   90.00
#
_symmetry.space_group_name_H-M   'P 1'
#
loop_
_entity.id
_entity.type
_entity.pdbx_description
1 polymer ?
#
loop_
_entity_poly.entity_id
_entity_poly.type
_entity_poly.pdbx_seq_one_letter_code
_entity_poly.pdbx_strand_id
1 'polypeptide(L)'
;MHSEKIFINVNKGVKLQDQDLVKGLLVTKIPLESQQQHYRFTENEINSIRANVGRQWDQLAHWTAKPDIKGFFKQSQAETSDLSWLINLTYPDLETSEEDQPLFSHFNNLMRKQEESASQIFTNIRKTMLLLNDWISDPEIKNLLGLLIHQYNNVKVDKLWKDLRSIRTKSELVERLKKECFTMLPVDKDQDDRYQLQELNYEDKGHREKLFNLFLLLDVAKLFPINGRKAAAYDFVKISSEQWSIEHIFPQNADDFKEVDYLEEDDLKVIREMLPALDLSLLKEDFREAGSALYNKILTQERVYLEKEDKKVLEHLLKSHSSSLHSFGNLALLSKPVNSSLSNHFFNVKRGRIVQKVSKGEFVPFHTYDVFSKLIINTNTGLHTWAEADIKAHEHYVNKQAKQIADYLTSK
;
A
#
# COMPACT_ATOMS: atom_id res chain seq x y z
N MET A 1 26.58 2.47 -38.57
CA MET A 1 25.75 2.29 -39.78
C MET A 1 25.76 0.87 -40.36
N HIS A 2 26.89 0.12 -40.40
CA HIS A 2 26.88 -1.25 -40.98
C HIS A 2 26.24 -2.31 -40.06
N SER A 3 26.54 -2.28 -38.76
CA SER A 3 26.04 -3.23 -37.76
C SER A 3 24.53 -3.11 -37.47
N GLU A 4 24.00 -1.90 -37.54
CA GLU A 4 22.56 -1.57 -37.40
C GLU A 4 21.75 -2.18 -38.55
N LYS A 5 22.18 -2.00 -39.79
CA LYS A 5 21.57 -2.65 -40.96
C LYS A 5 21.64 -4.17 -40.85
N ILE A 6 22.71 -4.74 -40.32
CA ILE A 6 22.83 -6.19 -40.10
C ILE A 6 21.85 -6.67 -39.02
N PHE A 7 21.77 -5.99 -37.86
CA PHE A 7 20.85 -6.37 -36.78
C PHE A 7 19.38 -6.25 -37.19
N ILE A 8 19.01 -5.18 -37.89
CA ILE A 8 17.66 -4.99 -38.44
C ILE A 8 17.36 -6.04 -39.53
N ASN A 9 18.33 -6.36 -40.40
CA ASN A 9 18.14 -7.36 -41.45
C ASN A 9 18.01 -8.79 -40.90
N VAL A 10 18.73 -9.14 -39.82
CA VAL A 10 18.63 -10.46 -39.17
C VAL A 10 17.31 -10.61 -38.42
N ASN A 11 16.74 -9.52 -37.90
CA ASN A 11 15.45 -9.50 -37.21
C ASN A 11 14.26 -9.11 -38.12
N LYS A 12 14.43 -9.17 -39.45
CA LYS A 12 13.35 -8.87 -40.41
C LYS A 12 12.16 -9.79 -40.17
N GLY A 13 11.03 -9.20 -39.79
CA GLY A 13 9.76 -9.91 -39.52
C GLY A 13 9.31 -9.87 -38.06
N VAL A 14 10.15 -9.41 -37.13
CA VAL A 14 9.80 -9.20 -35.71
C VAL A 14 9.70 -7.70 -35.44
N LYS A 15 8.57 -7.25 -34.87
CA LYS A 15 8.43 -5.85 -34.41
C LYS A 15 9.31 -5.68 -33.15
N LEU A 16 10.51 -5.15 -33.33
CA LEU A 16 11.44 -4.87 -32.22
C LEU A 16 10.89 -3.75 -31.35
N GLN A 17 10.97 -3.93 -30.04
CA GLN A 17 10.70 -2.86 -29.08
C GLN A 17 11.95 -1.98 -28.94
N ASP A 18 11.78 -0.76 -28.44
CA ASP A 18 12.88 0.21 -28.27
C ASP A 18 14.03 -0.33 -27.40
N GLN A 19 13.67 -1.02 -26.31
CA GLN A 19 14.64 -1.74 -25.47
C GLN A 19 15.45 -2.81 -26.24
N ASP A 20 14.89 -3.44 -27.30
CA ASP A 20 15.59 -4.47 -28.09
C ASP A 20 16.61 -3.82 -29.03
N LEU A 21 16.33 -2.61 -29.51
CA LEU A 21 17.29 -1.80 -30.27
C LEU A 21 18.45 -1.35 -29.38
N VAL A 22 18.16 -0.94 -28.13
CA VAL A 22 19.20 -0.64 -27.13
C VAL A 22 20.07 -1.88 -26.87
N LYS A 23 19.48 -3.07 -26.72
CA LYS A 23 20.24 -4.33 -26.61
C LYS A 23 21.18 -4.52 -27.79
N GLY A 24 20.67 -4.37 -29.01
CA GLY A 24 21.46 -4.50 -30.25
C GLY A 24 22.62 -3.51 -30.31
N LEU A 25 22.39 -2.27 -29.88
CA LEU A 25 23.41 -1.23 -29.79
C LEU A 25 24.52 -1.62 -28.82
N LEU A 26 24.17 -2.01 -27.59
CA LEU A 26 25.12 -2.37 -26.54
C LEU A 26 25.95 -3.61 -26.90
N VAL A 27 25.29 -4.68 -27.37
CA VAL A 27 25.95 -5.93 -27.81
C VAL A 27 26.95 -5.66 -28.93
N THR A 28 26.64 -4.73 -29.84
CA THR A 28 27.54 -4.37 -30.94
C THR A 28 28.72 -3.51 -30.47
N LYS A 29 28.48 -2.54 -29.60
CA LYS A 29 29.43 -1.48 -29.25
C LYS A 29 30.43 -1.89 -28.17
N ILE A 30 29.98 -2.58 -27.12
CA ILE A 30 30.83 -2.95 -25.96
C ILE A 30 32.11 -3.71 -26.38
N PRO A 31 32.07 -4.74 -27.25
CA PRO A 31 33.29 -5.43 -27.66
C PRO A 31 34.30 -4.56 -28.43
N LEU A 32 33.82 -3.46 -29.04
CA LEU A 32 34.62 -2.55 -29.85
C LEU A 32 35.27 -1.44 -29.02
N GLU A 33 34.79 -1.16 -27.81
CA GLU A 33 35.38 -0.15 -26.92
C GLU A 33 36.76 -0.57 -26.43
N SER A 34 36.92 -1.85 -26.11
CA SER A 34 38.20 -2.40 -25.67
C SER A 34 39.25 -2.47 -26.79
N GLN A 35 38.86 -2.36 -28.06
CA GLN A 35 39.80 -2.31 -29.19
C GLN A 35 40.63 -1.01 -29.23
N GLN A 36 40.31 -0.03 -28.37
CA GLN A 36 41.13 1.17 -28.19
C GLN A 36 42.36 0.93 -27.30
N GLN A 37 42.45 -0.22 -26.62
CA GLN A 37 43.67 -0.64 -25.92
C GLN A 37 44.52 -1.54 -26.82
N HIS A 38 45.82 -1.66 -26.56
CA HIS A 38 46.86 -2.34 -27.38
C HIS A 38 46.61 -3.82 -27.73
N TYR A 39 45.42 -4.35 -27.48
CA TYR A 39 45.01 -5.74 -27.70
C TYR A 39 43.74 -5.78 -28.55
N ARG A 40 43.80 -6.48 -29.69
CA ARG A 40 42.62 -6.76 -30.52
C ARG A 40 42.03 -8.12 -30.15
N PHE A 41 40.77 -8.11 -29.73
CA PHE A 41 40.03 -9.35 -29.52
C PHE A 41 39.87 -10.16 -30.81
N THR A 42 39.99 -11.47 -30.68
CA THR A 42 39.62 -12.45 -31.70
C THR A 42 38.10 -12.46 -31.93
N GLU A 43 37.66 -12.98 -33.07
CA GLU A 43 36.23 -13.12 -33.37
C GLU A 43 35.49 -13.97 -32.32
N ASN A 44 36.14 -15.03 -31.81
CA ASN A 44 35.60 -15.88 -30.76
C ASN A 44 35.42 -15.13 -29.44
N GLU A 45 36.37 -14.26 -29.06
CA GLU A 45 36.26 -13.41 -27.88
C GLU A 45 35.16 -12.36 -28.04
N ILE A 46 35.10 -11.70 -29.19
CA ILE A 46 34.03 -10.74 -29.50
C ILE A 46 32.66 -11.41 -29.39
N ASN A 47 32.49 -12.59 -29.98
CA ASN A 47 31.23 -13.34 -29.91
C ASN A 47 30.91 -13.80 -28.48
N SER A 48 31.93 -14.15 -27.69
CA SER A 48 31.76 -14.48 -26.27
C SER A 48 31.30 -13.29 -25.43
N ILE A 49 31.87 -12.09 -25.65
CA ILE A 49 31.44 -10.85 -25.00
C ILE A 49 29.99 -10.52 -25.39
N ARG A 50 29.66 -10.58 -26.69
CA ARG A 50 28.29 -10.36 -27.19
C ARG A 50 27.28 -11.28 -26.52
N ALA A 51 27.58 -12.58 -26.44
CA ALA A 51 26.73 -13.55 -25.78
C ALA A 51 26.59 -13.27 -24.27
N ASN A 52 27.64 -12.80 -23.60
CA ASN A 52 27.59 -12.43 -22.19
C ASN A 52 26.70 -11.20 -21.95
N VAL A 53 26.91 -10.11 -22.70
CA VAL A 53 26.07 -8.90 -22.64
C VAL A 53 24.62 -9.23 -22.94
N GLY A 54 24.37 -10.04 -23.98
CA GLY A 54 23.03 -10.50 -24.34
C GLY A 54 22.34 -11.23 -23.20
N ARG A 55 23.01 -12.22 -22.58
CA ARG A 55 22.47 -12.96 -21.42
C ARG A 55 22.18 -12.07 -20.22
N GLN A 56 23.08 -11.15 -19.90
CA GLN A 56 22.89 -10.24 -18.77
C GLN A 56 21.76 -9.24 -19.02
N TRP A 57 21.59 -8.77 -20.26
CA TRP A 57 20.43 -7.97 -20.65
C TRP A 57 19.12 -8.76 -20.47
N ASP A 58 19.09 -10.03 -20.87
CA ASP A 58 17.93 -10.89 -20.69
C ASP A 58 17.63 -11.15 -19.20
N GLN A 59 18.66 -11.19 -18.34
CA GLN A 59 18.48 -11.24 -16.89
C GLN A 59 17.85 -9.95 -16.35
N LEU A 60 18.23 -8.77 -16.86
CA LEU A 60 17.59 -7.50 -16.48
C LEU A 60 16.10 -7.53 -16.85
N ALA A 61 15.78 -7.91 -18.09
CA ALA A 61 14.41 -8.01 -18.59
C ALA A 61 13.59 -9.02 -17.77
N HIS A 62 14.18 -10.18 -17.44
CA HIS A 62 13.52 -11.18 -16.63
C HIS A 62 13.25 -10.68 -15.20
N TRP A 63 14.22 -9.99 -14.57
CA TRP A 63 14.05 -9.43 -13.23
C TRP A 63 12.96 -8.37 -13.19
N THR A 64 12.95 -7.43 -14.15
CA THR A 64 11.93 -6.37 -14.19
C THR A 64 10.52 -6.90 -14.50
N ALA A 65 10.43 -8.07 -15.13
CA ALA A 65 9.17 -8.72 -15.47
C ALA A 65 8.56 -9.56 -14.33
N LYS A 66 9.32 -9.84 -13.25
CA LYS A 66 8.83 -10.67 -12.14
C LYS A 66 7.60 -10.04 -11.46
N PRO A 67 6.56 -10.82 -11.12
CA PRO A 67 5.33 -10.29 -10.52
C PRO A 67 5.54 -9.54 -9.20
N ASP A 68 6.49 -9.98 -8.37
CA ASP A 68 6.83 -9.35 -7.09
C ASP A 68 7.51 -7.99 -7.28
N ILE A 69 8.44 -7.89 -8.23
CA ILE A 69 9.10 -6.63 -8.61
C ILE A 69 8.08 -5.65 -9.21
N LYS A 70 7.18 -6.15 -10.05
CA LYS A 70 6.07 -5.36 -10.61
C LYS A 70 5.14 -4.85 -9.52
N GLY A 71 4.62 -5.75 -8.69
CA GLY A 71 3.71 -5.41 -7.62
C GLY A 71 4.31 -4.39 -6.65
N PHE A 72 5.61 -4.53 -6.35
CA PHE A 72 6.29 -3.61 -5.43
C PHE A 72 6.60 -2.24 -6.05
N PHE A 73 7.23 -2.18 -7.23
CA PHE A 73 7.73 -0.91 -7.79
C PHE A 73 6.83 -0.29 -8.86
N LYS A 74 6.09 -1.08 -9.63
CA LYS A 74 5.38 -0.63 -10.83
C LYS A 74 3.88 -0.56 -10.55
N GLN A 75 3.50 0.51 -9.86
CA GLN A 75 2.10 0.82 -9.60
C GLN A 75 1.41 1.23 -10.90
N SER A 76 0.68 0.29 -11.49
CA SER A 76 -0.27 0.43 -12.61
C SER A 76 0.15 1.30 -13.81
N GLN A 77 1.42 1.28 -14.24
CA GLN A 77 1.77 1.83 -15.56
C GLN A 77 1.55 0.77 -16.64
N ALA A 78 0.46 0.95 -17.40
CA ALA A 78 0.01 0.03 -18.43
C ALA A 78 0.75 0.17 -19.77
N GLU A 79 1.73 1.08 -19.91
CA GLU A 79 2.19 1.50 -21.25
C GLU A 79 3.71 1.44 -21.48
N THR A 80 4.54 1.25 -20.46
CA THR A 80 5.99 1.10 -20.66
C THR A 80 6.41 -0.36 -20.51
N SER A 81 7.23 -0.85 -21.44
CA SER A 81 7.79 -2.20 -21.32
C SER A 81 8.60 -2.35 -20.03
N ASP A 82 8.66 -3.57 -19.50
CA ASP A 82 9.18 -3.80 -18.16
C ASP A 82 10.60 -3.31 -17.93
N LEU A 83 11.46 -3.44 -18.93
CA LEU A 83 12.84 -2.99 -18.86
C LEU A 83 12.97 -1.48 -19.09
N SER A 84 12.07 -0.85 -19.86
CA SER A 84 12.08 0.59 -20.08
C SER A 84 11.90 1.37 -18.78
N TRP A 85 11.09 0.87 -17.85
CA TRP A 85 10.98 1.46 -16.51
C TRP A 85 12.34 1.54 -15.78
N LEU A 86 13.13 0.45 -15.78
CA LEU A 86 14.44 0.43 -15.13
C LEU A 86 15.43 1.38 -15.82
N ILE A 87 15.34 1.47 -17.15
CA ILE A 87 16.14 2.37 -17.97
C ILE A 87 15.81 3.83 -17.62
N ASN A 88 14.52 4.19 -17.59
CA ASN A 88 14.04 5.52 -17.21
C ASN A 88 14.43 5.90 -15.78
N LEU A 89 14.41 4.92 -14.86
CA LEU A 89 14.87 5.12 -13.50
C LEU A 89 16.38 5.43 -13.43
N THR A 90 17.17 4.79 -14.29
CA THR A 90 18.61 5.03 -14.39
C THR A 90 18.90 6.40 -15.02
N TYR A 91 18.18 6.74 -16.09
CA TYR A 91 18.34 7.94 -16.91
C TYR A 91 17.05 8.78 -16.91
N PRO A 92 16.75 9.52 -15.83
CA PRO A 92 15.48 10.21 -15.69
C PRO A 92 15.34 11.45 -16.60
N ASP A 93 16.43 11.91 -17.20
CA ASP A 93 16.48 13.05 -18.13
C ASP A 93 16.29 12.59 -19.59
N LEU A 94 15.85 11.34 -19.80
CA LEU A 94 15.38 10.86 -21.09
C LEU A 94 14.18 11.70 -21.55
N GLU A 95 14.42 12.62 -22.47
CA GLU A 95 13.34 13.37 -23.12
C GLU A 95 12.38 12.40 -23.82
N THR A 96 11.08 12.55 -23.57
CA THR A 96 10.04 11.92 -24.38
C THR A 96 10.06 12.58 -25.75
N SER A 97 10.92 12.08 -26.63
CA SER A 97 10.91 12.44 -28.04
C SER A 97 9.62 11.93 -28.70
N GLU A 98 9.07 12.68 -29.66
CA GLU A 98 7.98 12.20 -30.54
C GLU A 98 8.47 11.12 -31.54
N GLU A 99 9.77 10.79 -31.53
CA GLU A 99 10.33 9.71 -32.35
C GLU A 99 9.79 8.33 -31.93
N ASP A 100 9.61 7.45 -32.91
CA ASP A 100 9.14 6.07 -32.73
C ASP A 100 10.01 5.22 -31.75
N GLN A 101 11.23 5.65 -31.41
CA GLN A 101 12.24 4.89 -30.62
C GLN A 101 13.11 5.80 -29.71
N PRO A 102 12.54 6.41 -28.65
CA PRO A 102 13.22 7.43 -27.84
C PRO A 102 14.46 6.93 -27.08
N LEU A 103 14.45 5.71 -26.52
CA LEU A 103 15.59 5.15 -25.78
C LEU A 103 16.78 4.91 -26.68
N PHE A 104 16.57 4.30 -27.84
CA PHE A 104 17.63 4.06 -28.81
C PHE A 104 18.28 5.37 -29.28
N SER A 105 17.47 6.35 -29.67
CA SER A 105 17.95 7.67 -30.11
C SER A 105 18.78 8.35 -29.02
N HIS A 106 18.30 8.35 -27.78
CA HIS A 106 19.02 8.95 -26.66
C HIS A 106 20.38 8.29 -26.43
N PHE A 107 20.44 6.97 -26.29
CA PHE A 107 21.71 6.28 -26.03
C PHE A 107 22.69 6.37 -27.19
N ASN A 108 22.19 6.33 -28.43
CA ASN A 108 23.03 6.55 -29.60
C ASN A 108 23.61 7.97 -29.60
N ASN A 109 22.84 8.98 -29.19
CA ASN A 109 23.31 10.36 -29.07
C ASN A 109 24.36 10.52 -27.95
N LEU A 110 24.15 9.96 -26.76
CA LEU A 110 25.15 9.96 -25.68
C LEU A 110 26.49 9.37 -26.14
N MET A 111 26.43 8.21 -26.83
CA MET A 111 27.62 7.55 -27.37
C MET A 111 28.29 8.35 -28.49
N ARG A 112 27.52 8.99 -29.36
CA ARG A 112 28.05 9.83 -30.46
C ARG A 112 28.73 11.09 -29.94
N LYS A 113 28.17 11.72 -28.90
CA LYS A 113 28.75 12.88 -28.23
C LYS A 113 29.90 12.53 -27.29
N GLN A 114 30.18 11.24 -27.08
CA GLN A 114 31.18 10.74 -26.14
C GLN A 114 30.91 11.15 -24.68
N GLU A 115 29.64 11.40 -24.34
CA GLU A 115 29.22 11.73 -22.98
C GLU A 115 29.21 10.47 -22.09
N GLU A 116 28.75 9.33 -22.63
CA GLU A 116 28.86 8.02 -22.00
C GLU A 116 29.17 6.92 -23.02
N SER A 117 29.99 5.94 -22.63
CA SER A 117 30.26 4.74 -23.40
C SER A 117 29.14 3.69 -23.24
N ALA A 118 29.04 2.75 -24.17
CA ALA A 118 28.13 1.61 -24.08
C ALA A 118 28.40 0.76 -22.83
N SER A 119 29.67 0.57 -22.44
CA SER A 119 30.00 -0.13 -21.20
C SER A 119 29.52 0.64 -19.96
N GLN A 120 29.63 1.97 -19.95
CA GLN A 120 29.13 2.82 -18.86
C GLN A 120 27.60 2.73 -18.77
N ILE A 121 26.90 2.90 -19.90
CA ILE A 121 25.44 2.82 -19.96
C ILE A 121 24.93 1.48 -19.41
N PHE A 122 25.48 0.38 -19.93
CA PHE A 122 25.09 -0.95 -19.48
C PHE A 122 25.40 -1.20 -18.00
N THR A 123 26.57 -0.72 -17.54
CA THR A 123 26.95 -0.84 -16.13
C THR A 123 26.02 -0.04 -15.23
N ASN A 124 25.59 1.15 -15.63
CA ASN A 124 24.69 1.99 -14.85
C ASN A 124 23.31 1.35 -14.69
N ILE A 125 22.73 0.84 -15.79
CA ILE A 125 21.43 0.12 -15.74
C ILE A 125 21.52 -1.09 -14.81
N ARG A 126 22.61 -1.88 -14.91
CA ARG A 126 22.85 -3.03 -14.02
C ARG A 126 23.01 -2.61 -12.57
N LYS A 127 23.75 -1.54 -12.29
CA LYS A 127 23.94 -1.01 -10.93
C LYS A 127 22.60 -0.57 -10.31
N THR A 128 21.73 0.08 -11.08
CA THR A 128 20.37 0.43 -10.64
C THR A 128 19.61 -0.82 -10.20
N MET A 129 19.56 -1.87 -11.04
CA MET A 129 18.88 -3.13 -10.69
C MET A 129 19.46 -3.76 -9.42
N LEU A 130 20.80 -3.84 -9.33
CA LEU A 130 21.48 -4.44 -8.18
C LEU A 130 21.20 -3.66 -6.89
N LEU A 131 21.15 -2.32 -6.95
CA LEU A 131 20.86 -1.48 -5.79
C LEU A 131 19.40 -1.68 -5.32
N LEU A 132 18.44 -1.67 -6.24
CA LEU A 132 17.05 -1.96 -5.91
C LEU A 132 16.89 -3.35 -5.29
N ASN A 133 17.58 -4.35 -5.86
CA ASN A 133 17.54 -5.72 -5.35
C ASN A 133 18.18 -5.83 -3.96
N ASP A 134 19.26 -5.11 -3.69
CA ASP A 134 19.88 -5.03 -2.37
C ASP A 134 18.92 -4.40 -1.34
N TRP A 135 18.24 -3.30 -1.71
CA TRP A 135 17.28 -2.64 -0.82
C TRP A 135 16.11 -3.53 -0.44
N ILE A 136 15.49 -4.22 -1.40
CA ILE A 136 14.36 -5.12 -1.12
C ILE A 136 14.79 -6.45 -0.48
N SER A 137 16.08 -6.79 -0.48
CA SER A 137 16.59 -7.99 0.19
C SER A 137 16.69 -7.82 1.70
N ASP A 138 16.82 -6.56 2.17
CA ASP A 138 16.80 -6.22 3.58
C ASP A 138 15.34 -5.98 4.04
N PRO A 139 14.81 -6.75 5.01
CA PRO A 139 13.42 -6.62 5.43
C PRO A 139 13.05 -5.24 5.99
N GLU A 140 13.95 -4.57 6.71
CA GLU A 140 13.68 -3.26 7.29
C GLU A 140 13.59 -2.20 6.20
N ILE A 141 14.58 -2.18 5.29
CA ILE A 141 14.58 -1.26 4.15
C ILE A 141 13.37 -1.53 3.24
N LYS A 142 13.08 -2.81 2.93
CA LYS A 142 11.92 -3.19 2.12
C LYS A 142 10.61 -2.67 2.73
N ASN A 143 10.45 -2.81 4.04
CA ASN A 143 9.23 -2.37 4.73
C ASN A 143 9.07 -0.85 4.74
N LEU A 144 10.13 -0.12 5.05
CA LEU A 144 10.10 1.34 5.04
C LEU A 144 9.87 1.89 3.63
N LEU A 145 10.57 1.34 2.63
CA LEU A 145 10.39 1.73 1.23
C LEU A 145 8.99 1.39 0.73
N GLY A 146 8.48 0.21 1.09
CA GLY A 146 7.14 -0.23 0.71
C GLY A 146 6.03 0.65 1.30
N LEU A 147 6.18 1.15 2.54
CA LEU A 147 5.24 2.10 3.12
C LEU A 147 5.14 3.39 2.30
N LEU A 148 6.27 3.95 1.89
CA LEU A 148 6.31 5.18 1.09
C LEU A 148 5.74 4.97 -0.31
N ILE A 149 6.04 3.82 -0.93
CA ILE A 149 5.55 3.51 -2.27
C ILE A 149 4.04 3.28 -2.22
N HIS A 150 3.53 2.46 -1.30
CA HIS A 150 2.15 1.96 -1.26
C HIS A 150 1.18 2.76 -0.36
N GLN A 151 1.55 3.97 0.04
CA GLN A 151 0.62 4.88 0.73
C GLN A 151 -0.56 5.28 -0.18
N TYR A 152 -1.64 5.81 0.38
CA TYR A 152 -2.93 6.03 -0.32
C TYR A 152 -2.81 6.75 -1.69
N ASN A 153 -1.95 7.77 -1.78
CA ASN A 153 -1.73 8.55 -3.00
C ASN A 153 -0.49 8.15 -3.80
N ASN A 154 0.20 7.08 -3.41
CA ASN A 154 1.37 6.52 -4.08
C ASN A 154 2.49 7.52 -4.40
N VAL A 155 3.63 7.45 -3.70
CA VAL A 155 4.79 8.25 -4.14
C VAL A 155 5.36 7.64 -5.42
N LYS A 156 5.52 8.47 -6.46
CA LYS A 156 6.22 8.06 -7.68
C LYS A 156 7.62 7.54 -7.34
N VAL A 157 7.88 6.28 -7.68
CA VAL A 157 9.16 5.61 -7.44
C VAL A 157 10.33 6.41 -8.03
N ASP A 158 10.14 7.06 -9.18
CA ASP A 158 11.19 7.88 -9.80
C ASP A 158 11.63 9.05 -8.90
N LYS A 159 10.69 9.64 -8.14
CA LYS A 159 11.00 10.73 -7.21
C LYS A 159 11.80 10.20 -6.01
N LEU A 160 11.32 9.13 -5.37
CA LEU A 160 12.03 8.48 -4.27
C LEU A 160 13.43 8.05 -4.70
N TRP A 161 13.55 7.46 -5.89
CA TRP A 161 14.83 7.02 -6.42
C TRP A 161 15.81 8.18 -6.61
N LYS A 162 15.38 9.32 -7.18
CA LYS A 162 16.22 10.50 -7.31
C LYS A 162 16.77 10.97 -5.96
N ASP A 163 15.93 10.94 -4.92
CA ASP A 163 16.27 11.39 -3.58
C ASP A 163 17.17 10.40 -2.81
N LEU A 164 17.06 9.10 -3.10
CA LEU A 164 17.72 8.04 -2.33
C LEU A 164 18.95 7.44 -3.00
N ARG A 165 19.09 7.46 -4.33
CA ARG A 165 20.17 6.77 -5.06
C ARG A 165 21.59 7.27 -4.76
N SER A 166 21.72 8.47 -4.20
CA SER A 166 23.00 9.08 -3.81
C SER A 166 23.50 8.57 -2.46
N ILE A 167 22.62 8.00 -1.64
CA ILE A 167 22.94 7.48 -0.30
C ILE A 167 23.89 6.29 -0.43
N ARG A 168 24.97 6.32 0.37
CA ARG A 168 26.08 5.36 0.23
C ARG A 168 26.04 4.22 1.24
N THR A 169 25.30 4.38 2.34
CA THR A 169 25.26 3.39 3.42
C THR A 169 23.83 2.96 3.73
N LYS A 170 23.66 1.70 4.16
CA LYS A 170 22.34 1.18 4.58
C LYS A 170 21.80 1.93 5.80
N SER A 171 22.65 2.31 6.75
CA SER A 171 22.25 3.06 7.94
C SER A 171 21.69 4.44 7.59
N GLU A 172 22.35 5.20 6.70
CA GLU A 172 21.85 6.50 6.24
C GLU A 172 20.55 6.34 5.44
N LEU A 173 20.41 5.26 4.66
CA LEU A 173 19.18 4.96 3.93
C LEU A 173 18.02 4.68 4.90
N VAL A 174 18.24 3.85 5.91
CA VAL A 174 17.24 3.54 6.95
C VAL A 174 16.86 4.82 7.69
N GLU A 175 17.82 5.64 8.11
CA GLU A 175 17.53 6.92 8.78
C GLU A 175 16.68 7.84 7.91
N ARG A 176 17.03 7.95 6.61
CA ARG A 176 16.25 8.77 5.67
C ARG A 176 14.83 8.22 5.49
N LEU A 177 14.69 6.92 5.24
CA LEU A 177 13.40 6.27 5.04
C LEU A 177 12.52 6.36 6.28
N LYS A 178 13.09 6.21 7.48
CA LYS A 178 12.39 6.38 8.76
C LYS A 178 11.83 7.80 8.91
N LYS A 179 12.63 8.83 8.60
CA LYS A 179 12.18 10.23 8.61
C LYS A 179 11.02 10.48 7.64
N GLU A 180 11.09 9.95 6.42
CA GLU A 180 10.00 10.07 5.45
C GLU A 180 8.74 9.34 5.92
N CYS A 181 8.88 8.11 6.44
CA CYS A 181 7.75 7.34 6.97
C CYS A 181 7.09 8.00 8.19
N PHE A 182 7.87 8.72 9.00
CA PHE A 182 7.34 9.47 10.15
C PHE A 182 6.32 10.52 9.71
N THR A 183 6.47 11.12 8.52
CA THR A 183 5.52 12.10 8.00
C THR A 183 4.14 11.50 7.66
N MET A 184 4.04 10.18 7.55
CA MET A 184 2.78 9.48 7.34
C MET A 184 1.94 9.38 8.62
N LEU A 185 2.56 9.50 9.81
CA LEU A 185 1.84 9.48 11.07
C LEU A 185 1.08 10.81 11.25
N PRO A 186 -0.25 10.76 11.46
CA PRO A 186 -1.07 11.95 11.65
C PRO A 186 -0.94 12.45 13.10
N VAL A 187 0.26 12.87 13.49
CA VAL A 187 0.54 13.41 14.82
C VAL A 187 -0.04 14.82 14.95
N ASP A 188 -0.70 15.09 16.07
CA ASP A 188 -1.10 16.43 16.48
C ASP A 188 0.13 17.18 17.01
N LYS A 189 0.43 18.33 16.39
CA LYS A 189 1.62 19.13 16.72
C LYS A 189 1.38 20.08 17.88
N ASP A 190 0.12 20.30 18.26
CA ASP A 190 -0.28 21.30 19.24
C ASP A 190 -0.49 20.69 20.65
N GLN A 191 -0.32 19.37 20.79
CA GLN A 191 -0.47 18.63 22.05
C GLN A 191 0.87 18.46 22.79
N ASP A 192 0.86 18.58 24.12
CA ASP A 192 2.02 18.38 25.00
C ASP A 192 2.52 16.90 25.01
N ASP A 193 1.65 15.96 24.65
CA ASP A 193 1.98 14.54 24.59
C ASP A 193 2.67 14.19 23.27
N ARG A 194 3.94 13.79 23.37
CA ARG A 194 4.76 13.42 22.22
C ARG A 194 4.09 12.30 21.43
N TYR A 195 3.74 12.62 20.18
CA TYR A 195 3.15 11.70 19.19
C TYR A 195 1.68 11.32 19.42
N GLN A 196 0.90 12.15 20.12
CA GLN A 196 -0.55 12.01 20.14
C GLN A 196 -1.11 12.12 18.71
N LEU A 197 -2.02 11.23 18.33
CA LEU A 197 -2.65 11.28 17.00
C LEU A 197 -3.73 12.36 16.96
N GLN A 198 -3.90 12.97 15.79
CA GLN A 198 -5.03 13.82 15.46
C GLN A 198 -6.34 13.04 15.60
N GLU A 199 -7.41 13.73 16.00
CA GLU A 199 -8.76 13.17 15.94
C GLU A 199 -9.20 13.05 14.46
N LEU A 200 -9.03 11.85 13.91
CA LEU A 200 -9.42 11.55 12.54
C LEU A 200 -10.87 11.07 12.48
N ASN A 201 -11.60 11.63 11.53
CA ASN A 201 -12.99 11.29 11.25
C ASN A 201 -13.12 10.85 9.78
N TYR A 202 -13.69 9.66 9.55
CA TYR A 202 -13.84 9.09 8.20
C TYR A 202 -14.69 9.93 7.23
N GLU A 203 -15.65 10.70 7.72
CA GLU A 203 -16.50 11.56 6.89
C GLU A 203 -15.71 12.69 6.24
N ASP A 204 -14.62 13.14 6.89
CA ASP A 204 -13.70 14.09 6.30
C ASP A 204 -12.85 13.42 5.21
N LYS A 205 -13.03 13.87 3.97
CA LYS A 205 -12.27 13.38 2.81
C LYS A 205 -10.76 13.52 3.00
N GLY A 206 -10.29 14.58 3.67
CA GLY A 206 -8.87 14.81 3.96
C GLY A 206 -8.31 13.84 5.01
N HIS A 207 -9.15 13.22 5.84
CA HIS A 207 -8.74 12.25 6.84
C HIS A 207 -8.63 10.82 6.31
N ARG A 208 -9.32 10.49 5.21
CA ARG A 208 -9.31 9.13 4.64
C ARG A 208 -7.92 8.66 4.21
N GLU A 209 -7.12 9.55 3.64
CA GLU A 209 -5.72 9.28 3.30
C GLU A 209 -4.90 8.98 4.56
N LYS A 210 -5.04 9.82 5.59
CA LYS A 210 -4.34 9.65 6.88
C LYS A 210 -4.72 8.33 7.55
N LEU A 211 -6.01 7.98 7.52
CA LEU A 211 -6.54 6.73 8.06
C LEU A 211 -5.95 5.52 7.34
N PHE A 212 -5.93 5.53 6.00
CA PHE A 212 -5.31 4.46 5.22
C PHE A 212 -3.83 4.29 5.59
N ASN A 213 -3.07 5.38 5.61
CA ASN A 213 -1.65 5.36 5.91
C ASN A 213 -1.38 4.86 7.34
N LEU A 214 -2.20 5.31 8.32
CA LEU A 214 -2.12 4.85 9.70
C LEU A 214 -2.34 3.35 9.82
N PHE A 215 -3.39 2.81 9.20
CA PHE A 215 -3.69 1.38 9.27
C PHE A 215 -2.66 0.52 8.53
N LEU A 216 -2.17 0.96 7.37
CA LEU A 216 -1.08 0.29 6.67
C LEU A 216 0.19 0.27 7.54
N LEU A 217 0.50 1.39 8.20
CA LEU A 217 1.65 1.50 9.08
C LEU A 217 1.51 0.58 10.31
N LEU A 218 0.34 0.52 10.94
CA LEU A 218 0.07 -0.42 12.04
C LEU A 218 0.28 -1.88 11.61
N ASP A 219 -0.04 -2.20 10.36
CA ASP A 219 0.13 -3.54 9.82
C ASP A 219 1.59 -3.91 9.60
N VAL A 220 2.32 -3.04 8.90
CA VAL A 220 3.75 -3.22 8.59
C VAL A 220 4.61 -3.15 9.86
N ALA A 221 4.22 -2.32 10.84
CA ALA A 221 4.97 -2.13 12.08
C ALA A 221 5.11 -3.41 12.93
N LYS A 222 4.21 -4.38 12.76
CA LYS A 222 4.36 -5.70 13.39
C LYS A 222 5.64 -6.41 12.98
N LEU A 223 6.13 -6.12 11.76
CA LEU A 223 7.31 -6.72 11.17
C LEU A 223 8.57 -5.84 11.28
N PHE A 224 8.50 -4.70 11.98
CA PHE A 224 9.68 -3.91 12.34
C PHE A 224 10.39 -4.49 13.56
N PRO A 225 11.69 -4.17 13.74
CA PRO A 225 12.49 -4.60 14.89
C PRO A 225 12.16 -3.81 16.17
N ILE A 226 10.87 -3.55 16.42
CA ILE A 226 10.37 -2.87 17.61
C ILE A 226 10.34 -3.87 18.78
N ASN A 227 10.76 -3.42 19.97
CA ASN A 227 10.80 -4.26 21.19
C ASN A 227 11.65 -5.54 21.04
N GLY A 228 12.76 -5.47 20.31
CA GLY A 228 13.69 -6.60 20.14
C GLY A 228 13.23 -7.68 19.16
N ARG A 229 12.16 -7.43 18.39
CA ARG A 229 11.74 -8.31 17.29
C ARG A 229 12.80 -8.33 16.18
N LYS A 230 12.86 -9.43 15.42
CA LYS A 230 13.60 -9.46 14.16
C LYS A 230 12.73 -8.90 13.05
N ALA A 231 13.31 -8.07 12.20
CA ALA A 231 12.61 -7.56 11.03
C ALA A 231 12.22 -8.71 10.09
N ALA A 232 11.01 -8.64 9.54
CA ALA A 232 10.51 -9.58 8.54
C ALA A 232 9.87 -8.81 7.38
N ALA A 233 9.91 -9.37 6.17
CA ALA A 233 9.44 -8.66 4.99
C ALA A 233 7.91 -8.70 4.89
N TYR A 234 7.30 -7.53 4.76
CA TYR A 234 5.89 -7.40 4.42
C TYR A 234 5.68 -7.67 2.92
N ASP A 235 4.56 -8.31 2.58
CA ASP A 235 4.20 -8.60 1.19
C ASP A 235 3.33 -7.47 0.60
N PHE A 236 3.99 -6.39 0.17
CA PHE A 236 3.30 -5.25 -0.45
C PHE A 236 2.63 -5.59 -1.79
N VAL A 237 2.93 -6.75 -2.40
CA VAL A 237 2.20 -7.19 -3.59
C VAL A 237 0.72 -7.30 -3.24
N LYS A 238 0.37 -7.77 -2.03
CA LYS A 238 -1.01 -7.82 -1.53
C LYS A 238 -1.69 -6.45 -1.47
N ILE A 239 -0.93 -5.41 -1.15
CA ILE A 239 -1.46 -4.03 -1.15
C ILE A 239 -1.66 -3.56 -2.58
N SER A 240 -0.68 -3.76 -3.46
CA SER A 240 -0.72 -3.30 -4.85
C SER A 240 -1.75 -4.02 -5.73
N SER A 241 -2.06 -5.29 -5.43
CA SER A 241 -2.90 -6.14 -6.26
C SER A 241 -4.39 -5.88 -6.08
N GLU A 242 -4.77 -5.18 -5.01
CA GLU A 242 -6.15 -4.95 -4.64
C GLU A 242 -6.42 -3.46 -4.47
N GLN A 243 -7.70 -3.11 -4.61
CA GLN A 243 -8.18 -1.80 -4.20
C GLN A 243 -8.57 -1.88 -2.73
N TRP A 244 -8.24 -0.85 -1.96
CA TRP A 244 -8.47 -0.86 -0.52
C TRP A 244 -9.50 0.19 -0.11
N SER A 245 -10.23 -0.11 0.96
CA SER A 245 -11.21 0.80 1.56
C SER A 245 -11.20 0.66 3.08
N ILE A 246 -11.58 1.74 3.75
CA ILE A 246 -11.81 1.71 5.18
C ILE A 246 -13.21 1.15 5.43
N GLU A 247 -13.29 0.22 6.38
CA GLU A 247 -14.50 -0.43 6.83
C GLU A 247 -14.87 0.05 8.23
N HIS A 248 -16.16 0.33 8.46
CA HIS A 248 -16.67 0.54 9.81
C HIS A 248 -16.92 -0.81 10.48
N ILE A 249 -16.33 -1.03 11.65
CA ILE A 249 -16.48 -2.29 12.38
C ILE A 249 -17.93 -2.45 12.85
N PHE A 250 -18.52 -1.37 13.37
CA PHE A 250 -19.93 -1.27 13.73
C PHE A 250 -20.74 -0.44 12.70
N PRO A 251 -21.95 -0.88 12.25
CA PRO A 251 -22.83 -0.18 11.29
C PRO A 251 -23.31 1.21 11.75
N GLN A 252 -23.54 2.16 10.82
CA GLN A 252 -23.75 3.58 11.19
C GLN A 252 -24.82 4.34 10.39
N ASN A 253 -25.08 3.97 9.15
CA ASN A 253 -26.04 4.67 8.28
C ASN A 253 -27.26 3.80 7.97
N ALA A 254 -28.38 4.38 7.50
CA ALA A 254 -29.54 3.60 7.04
C ALA A 254 -29.19 2.68 5.88
N ASP A 255 -28.23 3.12 5.04
CA ASP A 255 -27.65 2.30 3.99
C ASP A 255 -26.93 1.08 4.56
N ASP A 256 -26.45 1.17 5.80
CA ASP A 256 -25.83 0.06 6.50
C ASP A 256 -26.86 -0.97 6.97
N PHE A 257 -28.07 -0.55 7.26
CA PHE A 257 -29.12 -1.49 7.65
C PHE A 257 -29.88 -2.06 6.43
N LYS A 258 -29.54 -1.70 5.19
CA LYS A 258 -30.28 -2.14 3.98
C LYS A 258 -30.50 -3.65 3.92
N GLU A 259 -29.46 -4.44 4.19
CA GLU A 259 -29.49 -5.91 4.16
C GLU A 259 -29.79 -6.55 5.53
N VAL A 260 -30.10 -5.74 6.55
CA VAL A 260 -30.46 -6.21 7.90
C VAL A 260 -31.99 -6.18 8.02
N ASP A 261 -32.63 -7.35 7.96
CA ASP A 261 -34.09 -7.44 8.07
C ASP A 261 -34.57 -7.49 9.53
N TYR A 262 -33.71 -7.91 10.45
CA TYR A 262 -34.00 -7.99 11.87
C TYR A 262 -32.73 -7.87 12.71
N LEU A 263 -32.91 -7.49 13.97
CA LEU A 263 -31.92 -7.46 15.03
C LEU A 263 -32.15 -8.68 15.92
N GLU A 264 -31.12 -9.51 16.12
CA GLU A 264 -31.15 -10.61 17.09
C GLU A 264 -30.73 -10.10 18.49
N GLU A 265 -30.85 -10.95 19.50
CA GLU A 265 -30.59 -10.59 20.91
C GLU A 265 -29.20 -9.95 21.13
N ASP A 266 -28.16 -10.48 20.49
CA ASP A 266 -26.81 -9.92 20.56
C ASP A 266 -26.74 -8.50 19.98
N ASP A 267 -27.40 -8.25 18.83
CA ASP A 267 -27.44 -6.93 18.19
C ASP A 267 -28.20 -5.93 19.07
N LEU A 268 -29.35 -6.36 19.62
CA LEU A 268 -30.15 -5.56 20.54
C LEU A 268 -29.38 -5.23 21.81
N LYS A 269 -28.60 -6.17 22.35
CA LYS A 269 -27.73 -5.91 23.50
C LYS A 269 -26.72 -4.80 23.21
N VAL A 270 -26.06 -4.83 22.04
CA VAL A 270 -25.12 -3.76 21.65
C VAL A 270 -25.84 -2.42 21.55
N ILE A 271 -27.00 -2.39 20.90
CA ILE A 271 -27.76 -1.16 20.71
C ILE A 271 -28.23 -0.59 22.06
N ARG A 272 -28.65 -1.44 23.01
CA ARG A 272 -29.01 -1.03 24.38
C ARG A 272 -27.82 -0.46 25.15
N GLU A 273 -26.62 -1.01 24.96
CA GLU A 273 -25.40 -0.48 25.60
C GLU A 273 -25.01 0.91 25.05
N MET A 274 -25.18 1.14 23.75
CA MET A 274 -24.90 2.44 23.12
C MET A 274 -26.02 3.47 23.35
N LEU A 275 -27.25 3.01 23.56
CA LEU A 275 -28.42 3.83 23.85
C LEU A 275 -28.94 3.49 25.26
N PRO A 276 -28.17 3.79 26.33
CA PRO A 276 -28.59 3.45 27.69
C PRO A 276 -29.83 4.27 28.14
N ALA A 277 -30.02 5.44 27.52
CA ALA A 277 -31.20 6.26 27.66
C ALA A 277 -31.52 6.92 26.33
N LEU A 278 -32.81 7.08 26.04
CA LEU A 278 -33.27 7.81 24.86
C LEU A 278 -33.38 9.30 25.19
N ASP A 279 -32.52 10.12 24.59
CA ASP A 279 -32.71 11.56 24.58
C ASP A 279 -33.44 12.01 23.30
N LEU A 280 -34.75 12.16 23.39
CA LEU A 280 -35.61 12.63 22.29
C LEU A 280 -35.26 14.06 21.82
N SER A 281 -34.55 14.85 22.63
CA SER A 281 -34.16 16.21 22.24
C SER A 281 -33.09 16.22 21.15
N LEU A 282 -32.28 15.15 21.06
CA LEU A 282 -31.23 14.98 20.06
C LEU A 282 -31.77 14.48 18.70
N LEU A 283 -33.03 14.03 18.66
CA LEU A 283 -33.71 13.66 17.43
C LEU A 283 -34.40 14.86 16.79
N LYS A 284 -34.37 14.89 15.45
CA LYS A 284 -35.23 15.80 14.67
C LYS A 284 -36.69 15.51 15.01
N GLU A 285 -37.51 16.55 14.97
CA GLU A 285 -38.92 16.51 15.37
C GLU A 285 -39.70 15.38 14.66
N ASP A 286 -39.46 15.21 13.35
CA ASP A 286 -40.07 14.18 12.50
C ASP A 286 -39.74 12.73 12.93
N PHE A 287 -38.66 12.50 13.68
CA PHE A 287 -38.24 11.16 14.11
C PHE A 287 -38.57 10.85 15.58
N ARG A 288 -39.14 11.78 16.36
CA ARG A 288 -39.31 11.60 17.81
C ARG A 288 -40.29 10.48 18.17
N GLU A 289 -41.45 10.45 17.53
CA GLU A 289 -42.47 9.41 17.80
C GLU A 289 -41.98 8.03 17.36
N ALA A 290 -41.46 7.93 16.12
CA ALA A 290 -40.91 6.70 15.59
C ALA A 290 -39.68 6.21 16.38
N GLY A 291 -38.83 7.14 16.81
CA GLY A 291 -37.67 6.87 17.68
C GLY A 291 -38.06 6.30 19.03
N SER A 292 -39.06 6.90 19.69
CA SER A 292 -39.60 6.38 20.95
C SER A 292 -40.19 4.97 20.77
N ALA A 293 -40.96 4.74 19.70
CA ALA A 293 -41.55 3.45 19.42
C ALA A 293 -40.48 2.38 19.15
N LEU A 294 -39.48 2.67 18.30
CA LEU A 294 -38.40 1.74 17.99
C LEU A 294 -37.53 1.44 19.21
N TYR A 295 -37.18 2.46 20.01
CA TYR A 295 -36.42 2.27 21.24
C TYR A 295 -37.15 1.36 22.24
N ASN A 296 -38.47 1.54 22.41
CA ASN A 296 -39.27 0.65 23.25
C ASN A 296 -39.30 -0.80 22.70
N LYS A 297 -39.39 -1.00 21.38
CA LYS A 297 -39.26 -2.33 20.77
C LYS A 297 -37.90 -2.95 21.10
N ILE A 298 -36.81 -2.19 20.94
CA ILE A 298 -35.45 -2.63 21.23
C ILE A 298 -35.29 -3.03 22.71
N LEU A 299 -35.91 -2.33 23.65
CA LEU A 299 -35.81 -2.66 25.08
C LEU A 299 -36.61 -3.90 25.49
N THR A 300 -37.73 -4.17 24.82
CA THR A 300 -38.72 -5.16 25.29
C THR A 300 -38.70 -6.47 24.54
N GLN A 301 -38.22 -6.48 23.30
CA GLN A 301 -38.25 -7.66 22.42
C GLN A 301 -36.90 -8.37 22.39
N GLU A 302 -36.91 -9.68 22.19
CA GLU A 302 -35.70 -10.49 21.95
C GLU A 302 -35.27 -10.45 20.47
N ARG A 303 -36.19 -10.05 19.59
CA ARG A 303 -35.94 -9.88 18.15
C ARG A 303 -36.80 -8.75 17.60
N VAL A 304 -36.18 -7.85 16.85
CA VAL A 304 -36.87 -6.69 16.25
C VAL A 304 -36.71 -6.73 14.74
N TYR A 305 -37.81 -6.79 13.99
CA TYR A 305 -37.79 -6.63 12.54
C TYR A 305 -37.70 -5.16 12.17
N LEU A 306 -36.83 -4.82 11.23
CA LEU A 306 -36.55 -3.44 10.82
C LEU A 306 -37.21 -3.13 9.48
N GLU A 307 -38.23 -2.28 9.49
CA GLU A 307 -38.74 -1.68 8.28
C GLU A 307 -37.82 -0.56 7.76
N LYS A 308 -38.03 -0.12 6.52
CA LYS A 308 -37.21 0.94 5.90
C LYS A 308 -37.14 2.22 6.75
N GLU A 309 -38.21 2.55 7.46
CA GLU A 309 -38.26 3.72 8.33
C GLU A 309 -37.56 3.47 9.67
N ASP A 310 -37.72 2.27 10.27
CA ASP A 310 -36.97 1.88 11.47
C ASP A 310 -35.46 1.96 11.24
N LYS A 311 -34.98 1.59 10.04
CA LYS A 311 -33.56 1.67 9.66
C LYS A 311 -33.01 3.10 9.69
N LYS A 312 -33.80 4.09 9.23
CA LYS A 312 -33.41 5.51 9.26
C LYS A 312 -33.46 6.09 10.67
N VAL A 313 -34.46 5.70 11.44
CA VAL A 313 -34.63 6.11 12.83
C VAL A 313 -33.47 5.56 13.66
N LEU A 314 -33.10 4.29 13.46
CA LEU A 314 -31.97 3.64 14.12
C LEU A 314 -30.65 4.35 13.80
N GLU A 315 -30.40 4.71 12.54
CA GLU A 315 -29.26 5.54 12.16
C GLU A 315 -29.21 6.85 12.96
N HIS A 316 -30.33 7.59 13.03
CA HIS A 316 -30.38 8.87 13.74
C HIS A 316 -30.16 8.70 15.25
N LEU A 317 -30.73 7.64 15.85
CA LEU A 317 -30.50 7.27 17.24
C LEU A 317 -29.02 7.00 17.53
N LEU A 318 -28.36 6.21 16.69
CA LEU A 318 -26.95 5.87 16.87
C LEU A 318 -26.04 7.10 16.69
N LYS A 319 -26.27 7.90 15.64
CA LYS A 319 -25.50 9.12 15.37
C LYS A 319 -25.64 10.18 16.46
N SER A 320 -26.84 10.34 17.02
CA SER A 320 -27.09 11.31 18.09
C SER A 320 -26.37 10.96 19.39
N HIS A 321 -26.09 9.68 19.64
CA HIS A 321 -25.54 9.20 20.91
C HIS A 321 -24.06 8.81 20.85
N SER A 322 -23.42 8.80 19.66
CA SER A 322 -22.02 8.39 19.55
C SER A 322 -21.24 9.16 18.47
N SER A 323 -20.54 10.21 18.91
CA SER A 323 -19.56 10.95 18.08
C SER A 323 -18.33 10.10 17.71
N SER A 324 -18.09 9.00 18.45
CA SER A 324 -17.00 8.05 18.25
C SER A 324 -17.23 7.06 17.10
N LEU A 325 -18.39 7.07 16.46
CA LEU A 325 -18.67 6.13 15.35
C LEU A 325 -17.70 6.29 14.19
N HIS A 326 -17.32 7.52 13.85
CA HIS A 326 -16.43 7.79 12.72
C HIS A 326 -14.95 7.88 13.11
N SER A 327 -14.62 7.61 14.37
CA SER A 327 -13.24 7.62 14.84
C SER A 327 -12.50 6.38 14.37
N PHE A 328 -11.17 6.45 14.32
CA PHE A 328 -10.34 5.29 13.97
C PHE A 328 -10.50 4.08 14.90
N GLY A 329 -11.08 4.26 16.10
CA GLY A 329 -11.47 3.17 16.98
C GLY A 329 -12.52 2.24 16.40
N ASN A 330 -13.36 2.74 15.49
CA ASN A 330 -14.41 1.96 14.84
C ASN A 330 -14.11 1.65 13.37
N LEU A 331 -12.85 1.81 12.94
CA LEU A 331 -12.44 1.65 11.56
C LEU A 331 -11.40 0.53 11.42
N ALA A 332 -11.41 -0.11 10.25
CA ALA A 332 -10.40 -1.09 9.88
C ALA A 332 -10.07 -0.98 8.38
N LEU A 333 -8.86 -1.38 8.00
CA LEU A 333 -8.44 -1.40 6.60
C LEU A 333 -8.73 -2.77 5.98
N LEU A 334 -9.43 -2.79 4.85
CA LEU A 334 -9.76 -4.00 4.11
C LEU A 334 -9.64 -3.79 2.62
N SER A 335 -9.43 -4.86 1.87
CA SER A 335 -9.58 -4.77 0.44
C SER A 335 -11.05 -4.63 0.06
N LYS A 336 -11.34 -3.96 -1.05
CA LYS A 336 -12.70 -3.74 -1.53
C LYS A 336 -13.49 -5.05 -1.69
N PRO A 337 -12.94 -6.15 -2.25
CA PRO A 337 -13.67 -7.41 -2.34
C PRO A 337 -14.06 -7.98 -0.96
N VAL A 338 -13.14 -7.92 0.02
CA VAL A 338 -13.41 -8.40 1.38
C VAL A 338 -14.41 -7.49 2.07
N ASN A 339 -14.20 -6.17 2.03
CA ASN A 339 -15.10 -5.15 2.58
C ASN A 339 -16.52 -5.31 2.01
N SER A 340 -16.69 -5.35 0.69
CA SER A 340 -18.00 -5.57 0.06
C SER A 340 -18.65 -6.89 0.50
N SER A 341 -17.85 -7.94 0.77
CA SER A 341 -18.39 -9.20 1.29
C SER A 341 -18.84 -9.13 2.73
N LEU A 342 -18.38 -8.15 3.53
CA LEU A 342 -18.89 -7.93 4.88
C LEU A 342 -20.30 -7.36 4.87
N SER A 343 -20.70 -6.75 3.75
CA SER A 343 -21.88 -5.90 3.65
C SER A 343 -21.92 -4.96 4.86
N ASN A 344 -23.11 -4.58 5.26
CA ASN A 344 -23.31 -3.69 6.37
C ASN A 344 -23.88 -4.38 7.62
N HIS A 345 -23.52 -5.66 7.80
CA HIS A 345 -23.98 -6.43 8.95
C HIS A 345 -23.32 -6.01 10.27
N PHE A 346 -23.86 -6.50 11.38
CA PHE A 346 -23.26 -6.34 12.69
C PHE A 346 -21.95 -7.11 12.83
N PHE A 347 -21.21 -6.75 13.89
CA PHE A 347 -19.86 -7.25 14.16
C PHE A 347 -19.77 -8.77 14.19
N ASN A 348 -20.73 -9.48 14.78
CA ASN A 348 -20.78 -10.95 14.85
C ASN A 348 -20.70 -11.60 13.45
N VAL A 349 -21.50 -11.12 12.49
CA VAL A 349 -21.52 -11.61 11.11
C VAL A 349 -20.26 -11.20 10.39
N LYS A 350 -19.83 -9.93 10.52
CA LYS A 350 -18.60 -9.42 9.90
C LYS A 350 -17.38 -10.22 10.37
N ARG A 351 -17.26 -10.47 11.67
CA ARG A 351 -16.23 -11.33 12.29
C ARG A 351 -16.25 -12.73 11.71
N GLY A 352 -17.42 -13.36 11.64
CA GLY A 352 -17.57 -14.69 11.03
C GLY A 352 -17.07 -14.73 9.58
N ARG A 353 -17.40 -13.70 8.79
CA ARG A 353 -16.93 -13.56 7.40
C ARG A 353 -15.42 -13.34 7.33
N ILE A 354 -14.84 -12.45 8.13
CA ILE A 354 -13.38 -12.27 8.19
C ILE A 354 -12.66 -13.57 8.55
N VAL A 355 -13.15 -14.32 9.55
CA VAL A 355 -12.56 -15.62 9.92
C VAL A 355 -12.63 -16.62 8.75
N GLN A 356 -13.75 -16.67 8.02
CA GLN A 356 -13.89 -17.51 6.83
C GLN A 356 -12.96 -17.08 5.68
N LYS A 357 -12.71 -15.77 5.53
CA LYS A 357 -11.79 -15.23 4.53
C LYS A 357 -10.36 -15.66 4.81
N VAL A 358 -9.92 -15.47 6.06
CA VAL A 358 -8.60 -15.91 6.52
C VAL A 358 -8.44 -17.42 6.40
N SER A 359 -9.46 -18.22 6.75
CA SER A 359 -9.39 -19.68 6.65
C SER A 359 -9.28 -20.20 5.21
N LYS A 360 -9.74 -19.42 4.22
CA LYS A 360 -9.56 -19.69 2.78
C LYS A 360 -8.22 -19.20 2.22
N GLY A 361 -7.38 -18.58 3.06
CA GLY A 361 -6.11 -17.99 2.64
C GLY A 361 -6.25 -16.64 1.93
N GLU A 362 -7.41 -15.99 2.00
CA GLU A 362 -7.55 -14.61 1.56
C GLU A 362 -6.77 -13.69 2.53
N PHE A 363 -6.09 -12.68 1.96
CA PHE A 363 -5.28 -11.77 2.76
C PHE A 363 -6.18 -10.79 3.52
N VAL A 364 -5.96 -10.70 4.83
CA VAL A 364 -6.54 -9.66 5.71
C VAL A 364 -5.37 -9.04 6.47
N PRO A 365 -5.25 -7.70 6.53
CA PRO A 365 -4.21 -7.04 7.31
C PRO A 365 -4.18 -7.59 8.73
N PHE A 366 -2.99 -7.88 9.25
CA PHE A 366 -2.78 -8.33 10.62
C PHE A 366 -3.47 -7.44 11.65
N HIS A 367 -3.48 -6.11 11.47
CA HIS A 367 -4.16 -5.21 12.39
C HIS A 367 -5.68 -5.43 12.35
N THR A 368 -6.26 -5.48 11.17
CA THR A 368 -7.69 -5.75 10.98
C THR A 368 -8.09 -7.13 11.52
N TYR A 369 -7.27 -8.16 11.28
CA TYR A 369 -7.50 -9.50 11.84
C TYR A 369 -7.53 -9.48 13.37
N ASP A 370 -6.58 -8.79 14.01
CA ASP A 370 -6.53 -8.69 15.47
C ASP A 370 -7.74 -7.96 16.05
N VAL A 371 -8.21 -6.91 15.38
CA VAL A 371 -9.42 -6.16 15.73
C VAL A 371 -10.65 -7.06 15.69
N PHE A 372 -10.92 -7.70 14.55
CA PHE A 372 -12.09 -8.58 14.39
C PHE A 372 -12.00 -9.86 15.23
N SER A 373 -10.78 -10.29 15.58
CA SER A 373 -10.57 -11.41 16.50
C SER A 373 -10.58 -11.00 17.97
N LYS A 374 -10.63 -9.69 18.28
CA LYS A 374 -10.47 -9.10 19.61
C LYS A 374 -9.18 -9.52 20.34
N LEU A 375 -8.10 -9.75 19.62
CA LEU A 375 -6.80 -10.13 20.22
C LEU A 375 -6.11 -8.95 20.93
N ILE A 376 -6.43 -7.73 20.50
CA ILE A 376 -5.84 -6.48 21.01
C ILE A 376 -6.82 -5.64 21.84
N ILE A 377 -8.05 -6.14 22.02
CA ILE A 377 -9.14 -5.45 22.72
C ILE A 377 -9.46 -6.22 23.99
N ASN A 378 -9.21 -5.60 25.14
CA ASN A 378 -9.46 -6.20 26.44
C ASN A 378 -10.63 -5.49 27.14
N THR A 379 -11.84 -5.95 26.84
CA THR A 379 -13.11 -5.40 27.34
C THR A 379 -14.02 -6.54 27.78
N ASN A 380 -15.04 -6.22 28.58
CA ASN A 380 -16.02 -7.21 29.06
C ASN A 380 -17.22 -7.40 28.10
N THR A 381 -17.16 -6.87 26.88
CA THR A 381 -18.30 -6.85 25.94
C THR A 381 -18.51 -8.19 25.21
N GLY A 382 -17.62 -9.17 25.40
CA GLY A 382 -17.70 -10.49 24.75
C GLY A 382 -17.17 -10.49 23.31
N LEU A 383 -17.06 -11.67 22.70
CA LEU A 383 -16.41 -11.84 21.38
C LEU A 383 -17.30 -11.51 20.18
N HIS A 384 -18.62 -11.39 20.38
CA HIS A 384 -19.61 -11.22 19.30
C HIS A 384 -20.12 -9.79 19.15
N THR A 385 -19.66 -8.89 20.02
CA THR A 385 -20.15 -7.50 20.13
C THR A 385 -19.02 -6.52 19.85
N TRP A 386 -19.32 -5.37 19.24
CA TRP A 386 -18.39 -4.23 19.17
C TRP A 386 -19.11 -2.98 19.70
N ALA A 387 -18.88 -2.65 20.96
CA ALA A 387 -19.54 -1.56 21.67
C ALA A 387 -18.62 -0.35 21.87
N GLU A 388 -19.13 0.72 22.47
CA GLU A 388 -18.35 1.95 22.73
C GLU A 388 -17.06 1.69 23.53
N ALA A 389 -17.11 0.75 24.49
CA ALA A 389 -15.93 0.32 25.23
C ALA A 389 -14.85 -0.31 24.34
N ASP A 390 -15.25 -1.06 23.29
CA ASP A 390 -14.33 -1.64 22.31
C ASP A 390 -13.72 -0.55 21.42
N ILE A 391 -14.53 0.42 20.98
CA ILE A 391 -14.07 1.58 20.19
C ILE A 391 -12.99 2.33 20.97
N LYS A 392 -13.26 2.71 22.23
CA LYS A 392 -12.31 3.42 23.10
C LYS A 392 -11.05 2.59 23.38
N ALA A 393 -11.20 1.29 23.61
CA ALA A 393 -10.07 0.38 23.81
C ALA A 393 -9.20 0.28 22.55
N HIS A 394 -9.82 0.25 21.36
CA HIS A 394 -9.12 0.25 20.09
C HIS A 394 -8.39 1.58 19.84
N GLU A 395 -9.02 2.72 20.12
CA GLU A 395 -8.37 4.03 20.03
C GLU A 395 -7.13 4.11 20.93
N HIS A 396 -7.27 3.65 22.17
CA HIS A 396 -6.17 3.61 23.12
C HIS A 396 -5.02 2.72 22.61
N TYR A 397 -5.35 1.55 22.06
CA TYR A 397 -4.37 0.66 21.46
C TYR A 397 -3.64 1.33 20.29
N VAL A 398 -4.39 1.94 19.35
CA VAL A 398 -3.84 2.60 18.16
C VAL A 398 -2.90 3.74 18.57
N ASN A 399 -3.31 4.59 19.52
CA ASN A 399 -2.46 5.67 20.05
C ASN A 399 -1.17 5.11 20.68
N LYS A 400 -1.27 4.05 21.49
CA LYS A 400 -0.10 3.40 22.09
C LYS A 400 0.84 2.83 21.03
N GLN A 401 0.32 2.18 20.00
CA GLN A 401 1.14 1.66 18.90
C GLN A 401 1.77 2.77 18.08
N ALA A 402 1.04 3.85 17.79
CA ALA A 402 1.57 5.00 17.07
C ALA A 402 2.77 5.63 17.79
N LYS A 403 2.74 5.73 19.12
CA LYS A 403 3.90 6.18 19.92
C LYS A 403 5.11 5.26 19.75
N GLN A 404 4.92 3.94 19.86
CA GLN A 404 6.00 2.97 19.67
C GLN A 404 6.61 3.03 18.25
N ILE A 405 5.75 3.23 17.25
CA ILE A 405 6.17 3.39 15.86
C ILE A 405 6.93 4.72 15.69
N ALA A 406 6.44 5.81 16.26
CA ALA A 406 7.10 7.11 16.24
C ALA A 406 8.48 7.05 16.90
N ASP A 407 8.61 6.42 18.07
CA ASP A 407 9.90 6.22 18.74
C ASP A 407 10.88 5.44 17.85
N TYR A 408 10.41 4.39 17.18
CA TYR A 408 11.22 3.63 16.24
C TYR A 408 11.63 4.46 15.00
N LEU A 409 10.70 5.22 14.41
CA LEU A 409 10.97 6.04 13.22
C LEU A 409 11.84 7.27 13.54
N THR A 410 11.94 7.67 14.81
CA THR A 410 12.81 8.78 15.24
C THR A 410 14.13 8.32 15.85
N SER A 411 14.28 7.02 16.12
CA SER A 411 15.54 6.42 16.55
C SER A 411 16.62 6.53 15.47
N LYS A 412 17.87 6.73 15.93
CA LYS A 412 19.05 6.81 15.06
C LYS A 412 19.55 5.45 14.64
#